data_AF-A0AAW5HEL8-F1
#
_entry.id   AF-A0AAW5HEL8-F1
#
_cell.length_a   1.000
_cell.length_b   1.000
_cell.length_c   1.000
_cell.angle_alpha   90.00
_cell.angle_beta   90.00
_cell.angle_gamma   90.00
#
_symmetry.space_group_name_H-M   'P 1'
#
loop_
_entity.id
_entity.type
_entity.pdbx_description
1 polymer ?
#
loop_
_entity_poly.entity_id
_entity_poly.type
_entity_poly.pdbx_seq_one_letter_code
_entity_poly.pdbx_strand_id
1 'polypeptide(L)'
;NDVYNNGSTVSVTIENATGGNFEQLTPNPTPASTVINDSIDTVTVSIVSNGNVTEDQQPSFTVKVSQALDRPVTVTLSNGDTVTIEAGKTEVEYKASAQGDDVYLDAGSITLSVADATVPGATFEKLALGGPATVEISDTISEVVAKLTATPSVTEGGEITYTITLTNKDGLPINNHSELYFKL
;
A
#
# COMPACT_ATOMS: atom_id res chain seq x y z
N ASN A 1 24.66 -15.97 -7.35
CA ASN A 1 24.36 -14.54 -7.36
C ASN A 1 22.86 -14.40 -7.26
N ASP A 2 22.38 -13.90 -6.15
CA ASP A 2 20.98 -13.57 -5.96
C ASP A 2 20.89 -12.20 -5.28
N VAL A 3 19.89 -11.95 -4.44
CA VAL A 3 19.75 -10.65 -3.73
C VAL A 3 19.73 -10.81 -2.23
N TYR A 4 20.02 -12.00 -1.72
CA TYR A 4 19.93 -12.31 -0.31
C TYR A 4 21.29 -12.65 0.26
N ASN A 5 21.51 -12.18 1.49
CA ASN A 5 22.75 -12.44 2.20
C ASN A 5 23.01 -13.95 2.36
N ASN A 6 23.99 -14.48 1.63
CA ASN A 6 24.33 -15.92 1.63
C ASN A 6 25.84 -16.21 1.59
N GLY A 7 26.69 -15.21 1.87
CA GLY A 7 28.13 -15.39 2.02
C GLY A 7 28.52 -16.56 2.93
N SER A 8 29.60 -17.26 2.60
CA SER A 8 29.98 -18.51 3.27
C SER A 8 31.49 -18.70 3.39
N THR A 9 31.93 -19.72 4.13
CA THR A 9 33.35 -20.08 4.25
C THR A 9 33.49 -21.59 4.04
N VAL A 10 34.44 -21.97 3.18
CA VAL A 10 34.81 -23.36 2.94
C VAL A 10 36.17 -23.62 3.56
N SER A 11 36.31 -24.68 4.35
CA SER A 11 37.58 -25.07 4.96
C SER A 11 37.87 -26.55 4.74
N VAL A 12 39.14 -26.87 4.51
CA VAL A 12 39.66 -28.24 4.35
C VAL A 12 40.89 -28.41 5.22
N THR A 13 41.01 -29.55 5.88
CA THR A 13 42.14 -29.88 6.77
C THR A 13 42.82 -31.15 6.29
N ILE A 14 44.13 -31.26 6.51
CA ILE A 14 44.87 -32.51 6.26
C ILE A 14 44.55 -33.47 7.41
N GLU A 15 43.80 -34.54 7.12
CA GLU A 15 43.44 -35.56 8.12
C GLU A 15 44.58 -36.56 8.37
N ASN A 16 45.31 -36.93 7.31
CA ASN A 16 46.45 -37.83 7.37
C ASN A 16 47.42 -37.56 6.22
N ALA A 17 48.71 -37.79 6.44
CA ALA A 17 49.75 -37.73 5.42
C ALA A 17 50.73 -38.89 5.62
N THR A 18 50.85 -39.77 4.63
CA THR A 18 51.72 -40.96 4.65
C THR A 18 52.50 -41.11 3.34
N GLY A 19 53.71 -41.70 3.37
CA GLY A 19 54.52 -41.99 2.17
C GLY A 19 55.86 -41.23 2.13
N GLY A 20 56.55 -41.27 0.98
CA GLY A 20 57.73 -40.43 0.71
C GLY A 20 59.07 -40.85 1.34
N ASN A 21 59.11 -41.90 2.18
CA ASN A 21 60.32 -42.36 2.89
C ASN A 21 61.01 -41.25 3.73
N PHE A 22 60.24 -40.32 4.28
CA PHE A 22 60.74 -39.30 5.20
C PHE A 22 61.04 -39.89 6.58
N GLU A 23 62.07 -39.37 7.27
CA GLU A 23 62.39 -39.75 8.65
C GLU A 23 61.26 -39.38 9.64
N GLN A 24 60.52 -38.30 9.37
CA GLN A 24 59.31 -37.90 10.10
C GLN A 24 58.42 -37.04 9.19
N LEU A 25 57.13 -37.37 9.10
CA LEU A 25 56.11 -36.58 8.42
C LEU A 25 54.98 -36.28 9.38
N THR A 26 54.86 -35.02 9.79
CA THR A 26 53.79 -34.56 10.69
C THR A 26 52.86 -33.64 9.91
N PRO A 27 51.61 -34.04 9.61
CA PRO A 27 50.66 -33.15 8.96
C PRO A 27 50.33 -31.97 9.90
N ASN A 28 50.23 -30.76 9.33
CA ASN A 28 49.70 -29.62 10.06
C ASN A 28 48.15 -29.64 9.96
N PRO A 29 47.42 -29.84 11.07
CA PRO A 29 45.96 -29.90 11.06
C PRO A 29 45.30 -28.52 11.00
N THR A 30 46.05 -27.44 10.74
CA THR A 30 45.46 -26.11 10.55
C THR A 30 44.61 -26.10 9.29
N PRO A 31 43.31 -25.78 9.35
CA PRO A 31 42.46 -25.74 8.18
C PRO A 31 42.92 -24.67 7.19
N ALA A 32 42.98 -25.02 5.91
CA ALA A 32 43.01 -24.04 4.84
C ALA A 32 41.57 -23.56 4.58
N SER A 33 41.32 -22.27 4.76
CA SER A 33 39.99 -21.68 4.64
C SER A 33 39.94 -20.69 3.48
N THR A 34 38.84 -20.70 2.74
CA THR A 34 38.50 -19.71 1.71
C THR A 34 37.16 -19.07 2.08
N VAL A 35 37.15 -17.74 2.20
CA VAL A 35 35.92 -16.96 2.41
C VAL A 35 35.32 -16.65 1.05
N ILE A 36 34.04 -16.99 0.89
CA ILE A 36 33.23 -16.62 -0.27
C ILE A 36 32.45 -15.38 0.13
N ASN A 37 32.92 -14.22 -0.34
CA ASN A 37 32.21 -12.98 -0.17
C ASN A 37 31.01 -12.95 -1.11
N ASP A 38 29.89 -12.49 -0.60
CA ASP A 38 28.68 -12.29 -1.38
C ASP A 38 28.76 -11.03 -2.24
N SER A 39 27.92 -10.96 -3.27
CA SER A 39 27.66 -9.73 -4.01
C SER A 39 26.88 -8.73 -3.16
N ILE A 40 26.73 -7.51 -3.69
CA ILE A 40 25.72 -6.56 -3.20
C ILE A 40 24.83 -6.16 -4.38
N ASP A 41 23.65 -6.72 -4.42
CA ASP A 41 22.58 -6.48 -5.37
C ASP A 41 21.47 -5.65 -4.71
N THR A 42 21.11 -4.53 -5.33
CA THR A 42 20.09 -3.62 -4.78
C THR A 42 18.70 -3.98 -5.29
N VAL A 43 17.77 -4.21 -4.37
CA VAL A 43 16.34 -4.34 -4.64
C VAL A 43 15.63 -3.05 -4.25
N THR A 44 14.88 -2.47 -5.18
CA THR A 44 14.05 -1.29 -4.89
C THR A 44 12.58 -1.70 -4.85
N VAL A 45 11.89 -1.35 -3.76
CA VAL A 45 10.44 -1.50 -3.64
C VAL A 45 9.80 -0.12 -3.68
N SER A 46 8.86 0.11 -4.60
CA SER A 46 8.18 1.38 -4.79
C SER A 46 6.67 1.22 -4.80
N ILE A 47 5.96 2.34 -4.68
CA ILE A 47 4.51 2.42 -4.77
C ILE A 47 4.14 3.55 -5.73
N VAL A 48 3.14 3.33 -6.56
CA VAL A 48 2.57 4.33 -7.47
C VAL A 48 1.05 4.32 -7.33
N SER A 49 0.41 5.48 -7.45
CA SER A 49 -1.04 5.59 -7.47
C SER A 49 -1.59 5.41 -8.89
N ASN A 50 -2.88 5.12 -9.00
CA ASN A 50 -3.60 5.12 -10.28
C ASN A 50 -3.94 6.53 -10.81
N GLY A 51 -3.42 7.58 -10.19
CA GLY A 51 -3.80 8.97 -10.44
C GLY A 51 -4.96 9.41 -9.57
N ASN A 52 -5.47 10.61 -9.85
CA ASN A 52 -6.57 11.20 -9.10
C ASN A 52 -7.90 10.55 -9.49
N VAL A 53 -8.81 10.46 -8.53
CA VAL A 53 -10.12 9.85 -8.70
C VAL A 53 -11.20 10.78 -8.16
N THR A 54 -12.45 10.50 -8.49
CA THR A 54 -13.62 11.09 -7.82
C THR A 54 -14.02 10.25 -6.60
N GLU A 55 -14.77 10.81 -5.66
CA GLU A 55 -15.17 10.10 -4.41
C GLU A 55 -16.01 8.83 -4.63
N ASP A 56 -16.71 8.73 -5.78
CA ASP A 56 -17.45 7.55 -6.23
C ASP A 56 -16.54 6.44 -6.80
N GLN A 57 -15.25 6.74 -7.00
CA GLN A 57 -14.26 5.83 -7.56
C GLN A 57 -13.32 5.28 -6.49
N GLN A 58 -12.88 4.04 -6.67
CA GLN A 58 -11.98 3.38 -5.74
C GLN A 58 -10.51 3.79 -5.98
N PRO A 59 -9.81 4.38 -4.99
CA PRO A 59 -8.38 4.64 -5.07
C PRO A 59 -7.59 3.33 -5.13
N SER A 60 -6.58 3.25 -5.99
CA SER A 60 -5.71 2.08 -6.09
C SER A 60 -4.24 2.47 -6.18
N PHE A 61 -3.41 1.58 -5.65
CA PHE A 61 -1.97 1.72 -5.61
C PHE A 61 -1.32 0.44 -6.12
N THR A 62 -0.28 0.59 -6.94
CA THR A 62 0.53 -0.55 -7.40
C THR A 62 1.86 -0.52 -6.66
N VAL A 63 2.12 -1.56 -5.87
CA VAL A 63 3.42 -1.79 -5.25
C VAL A 63 4.28 -2.57 -6.23
N LYS A 64 5.52 -2.14 -6.44
CA LYS A 64 6.46 -2.70 -7.42
C LYS A 64 7.77 -3.08 -6.77
N VAL A 65 8.39 -4.15 -7.25
CA VAL A 65 9.78 -4.52 -6.97
C VAL A 65 10.61 -4.41 -8.25
N SER A 66 11.85 -3.95 -8.14
CA SER A 66 12.70 -3.61 -9.30
C SER A 66 13.07 -4.78 -10.20
N GLN A 67 12.90 -6.02 -9.74
CA GLN A 67 13.14 -7.24 -10.49
C GLN A 67 12.31 -8.40 -9.94
N ALA A 68 12.08 -9.42 -10.75
CA ALA A 68 11.41 -10.63 -10.30
C ALA A 68 12.30 -11.37 -9.28
N LEU A 69 11.72 -11.75 -8.15
CA LEU A 69 12.39 -12.50 -7.11
C LEU A 69 11.92 -13.95 -7.09
N ASP A 70 12.75 -14.84 -6.61
CA ASP A 70 12.50 -16.28 -6.49
C ASP A 70 11.59 -16.65 -5.31
N ARG A 71 11.30 -15.70 -4.42
CA ARG A 71 10.52 -15.86 -3.18
C ARG A 71 9.49 -14.73 -3.07
N PRO A 72 8.35 -14.97 -2.39
CA PRO A 72 7.35 -13.93 -2.18
C PRO A 72 7.89 -12.83 -1.26
N VAL A 73 7.53 -11.58 -1.57
CA VAL A 73 7.88 -10.40 -0.76
C VAL A 73 6.64 -9.89 -0.05
N THR A 74 6.71 -9.79 1.28
CA THR A 74 5.69 -9.12 2.08
C THR A 74 6.08 -7.66 2.24
N VAL A 75 5.26 -6.76 1.71
CA VAL A 75 5.45 -5.31 1.78
C VAL A 75 4.44 -4.75 2.78
N THR A 76 4.93 -3.99 3.75
CA THR A 76 4.11 -3.25 4.71
C THR A 76 3.99 -1.81 4.23
N LEU A 77 2.76 -1.31 4.15
CA LEU A 77 2.43 0.06 3.76
C LEU A 77 2.38 0.99 4.98
N SER A 78 2.47 2.29 4.76
CA SER A 78 2.46 3.31 5.82
C SER A 78 1.17 3.38 6.63
N ASN A 79 0.06 2.83 6.12
CA ASN A 79 -1.21 2.69 6.83
C ASN A 79 -1.28 1.41 7.69
N GLY A 80 -0.22 0.59 7.70
CA GLY A 80 -0.14 -0.66 8.45
C GLY A 80 -0.64 -1.89 7.69
N ASP A 81 -1.24 -1.73 6.51
CA ASP A 81 -1.66 -2.86 5.69
C ASP A 81 -0.46 -3.56 5.05
N THR A 82 -0.63 -4.83 4.74
CA THR A 82 0.40 -5.64 4.07
C THR A 82 -0.10 -6.17 2.74
N VAL A 83 0.77 -6.14 1.72
CA VAL A 83 0.55 -6.82 0.45
C VAL A 83 1.70 -7.79 0.16
N THR A 84 1.39 -8.86 -0.58
CA THR A 84 2.42 -9.84 -0.99
C THR A 84 2.62 -9.79 -2.49
N ILE A 85 3.86 -9.53 -2.92
CA ILE A 85 4.27 -9.76 -4.30
C ILE A 85 4.70 -11.21 -4.40
N GLU A 86 3.95 -12.01 -5.14
CA GLU A 86 4.24 -13.43 -5.34
C GLU A 86 5.58 -13.66 -6.05
N ALA A 87 6.20 -14.81 -5.79
CA ALA A 87 7.44 -15.19 -6.46
C ALA A 87 7.29 -15.13 -7.99
N GLY A 88 8.31 -14.60 -8.66
CA GLY A 88 8.35 -14.38 -10.11
C GLY A 88 7.51 -13.20 -10.60
N LYS A 89 6.77 -12.51 -9.72
CA LYS A 89 6.06 -11.26 -10.05
C LYS A 89 6.88 -10.06 -9.64
N THR A 90 6.55 -8.92 -10.26
CA THR A 90 7.20 -7.64 -9.98
C THR A 90 6.26 -6.62 -9.38
N GLU A 91 4.97 -6.92 -9.27
CA GLU A 91 3.97 -5.99 -8.78
C GLU A 91 2.77 -6.68 -8.17
N VAL A 92 2.09 -5.94 -7.29
CA VAL A 92 0.79 -6.30 -6.70
C VAL A 92 -0.04 -5.03 -6.50
N GLU A 93 -1.35 -5.16 -6.64
CA GLU A 93 -2.29 -4.06 -6.43
C GLU A 93 -2.78 -4.02 -4.97
N TYR A 94 -2.88 -2.81 -4.43
CA TYR A 94 -3.55 -2.49 -3.18
C TYR A 94 -4.70 -1.54 -3.48
N LYS A 95 -5.89 -1.80 -2.93
CA LYS A 95 -7.08 -0.98 -3.12
C LYS A 95 -7.52 -0.40 -1.78
N ALA A 96 -7.61 0.92 -1.71
CA ALA A 96 -8.19 1.59 -0.55
C ALA A 96 -9.72 1.59 -0.67
N SER A 97 -10.42 1.87 0.43
CA SER A 97 -11.86 2.15 0.36
C SER A 97 -12.11 3.44 -0.42
N ALA A 98 -13.17 3.44 -1.23
CA ALA A 98 -13.70 4.68 -1.78
C ALA A 98 -14.25 5.54 -0.64
N GLN A 99 -14.17 6.87 -0.80
CA GLN A 99 -14.78 7.82 0.14
C GLN A 99 -16.32 7.69 0.12
N GLY A 100 -16.88 7.45 -1.07
CA GLY A 100 -18.31 7.34 -1.31
C GLY A 100 -18.91 8.69 -1.68
N ASP A 101 -19.89 8.66 -2.58
CA ASP A 101 -20.63 9.85 -3.04
C ASP A 101 -21.65 10.29 -1.98
N ASP A 102 -21.67 11.59 -1.69
CA ASP A 102 -22.68 12.22 -0.86
C ASP A 102 -23.05 13.63 -1.39
N VAL A 103 -23.90 14.36 -0.67
CA VAL A 103 -24.39 15.69 -1.10
C VAL A 103 -23.53 16.86 -0.60
N TYR A 104 -22.42 16.57 0.06
CA TYR A 104 -21.57 17.53 0.75
C TYR A 104 -20.28 17.74 -0.02
N LEU A 105 -19.70 18.93 0.14
CA LEU A 105 -18.42 19.27 -0.46
C LEU A 105 -17.30 18.83 0.48
N ASP A 106 -16.65 17.69 0.20
CA ASP A 106 -15.71 17.06 1.12
C ASP A 106 -14.48 16.39 0.46
N ALA A 107 -13.94 17.00 -0.60
CA ALA A 107 -12.70 16.57 -1.25
C ALA A 107 -11.58 16.15 -0.25
N GLY A 108 -10.85 15.09 -0.62
CA GLY A 108 -9.86 14.45 0.26
C GLY A 108 -8.61 13.97 -0.48
N SER A 109 -7.71 13.31 0.25
CA SER A 109 -6.55 12.64 -0.36
C SER A 109 -6.07 11.45 0.47
N ILE A 110 -5.48 10.47 -0.21
CA ILE A 110 -4.84 9.30 0.40
C ILE A 110 -3.39 9.28 -0.05
N THR A 111 -2.46 9.34 0.91
CA THR A 111 -1.02 9.20 0.67
C THR A 111 -0.49 7.93 1.34
N LEU A 112 0.12 7.06 0.55
CA LEU A 112 0.73 5.81 1.02
C LEU A 112 2.21 5.74 0.63
N SER A 113 3.04 5.22 1.51
CA SER A 113 4.42 4.84 1.22
C SER A 113 4.68 3.38 1.57
N VAL A 114 5.77 2.83 1.05
CA VAL A 114 6.30 1.56 1.53
C VAL A 114 7.00 1.80 2.86
N ALA A 115 6.53 1.17 3.93
CA ALA A 115 7.12 1.25 5.26
C ALA A 115 8.22 0.20 5.46
N ASP A 116 8.00 -1.01 4.96
CA ASP A 116 8.96 -2.12 5.04
C ASP A 116 8.74 -3.14 3.92
N ALA A 117 9.76 -3.94 3.59
CA ALA A 117 9.66 -5.07 2.68
C ALA A 117 10.53 -6.23 3.15
N THR A 118 9.93 -7.40 3.35
CA THR A 118 10.59 -8.57 3.92
C THR A 118 10.33 -9.82 3.11
N VAL A 119 11.26 -10.79 3.22
CA VAL A 119 11.13 -12.11 2.60
C VAL A 119 11.29 -13.16 3.71
N PRO A 120 10.29 -14.01 3.98
CA PRO A 120 10.36 -14.96 5.08
C PRO A 120 11.60 -15.87 5.03
N GLY A 121 12.45 -15.81 6.06
CA GLY A 121 13.66 -16.65 6.15
C GLY A 121 14.82 -16.24 5.24
N ALA A 122 14.80 -15.03 4.68
CA ALA A 122 15.95 -14.42 4.01
C ALA A 122 16.01 -12.92 4.31
N THR A 123 17.17 -12.31 4.09
CA THR A 123 17.37 -10.87 4.22
C THR A 123 17.99 -10.34 2.95
N PHE A 124 17.48 -9.22 2.44
CA PHE A 124 18.08 -8.56 1.28
C PHE A 124 19.51 -8.11 1.58
N GLU A 125 20.39 -8.24 0.59
CA GLU A 125 21.74 -7.65 0.63
C GLU A 125 21.66 -6.13 0.72
N LYS A 126 20.79 -5.53 -0.09
CA LYS A 126 20.48 -4.11 -0.04
C LYS A 126 19.04 -3.83 -0.49
N LEU A 127 18.23 -3.33 0.44
CA LEU A 127 16.88 -2.87 0.17
C LEU A 127 16.83 -1.34 0.07
N ALA A 128 16.21 -0.83 -0.97
CA ALA A 128 15.88 0.58 -1.13
C ALA A 128 14.36 0.76 -1.24
N LEU A 129 13.83 1.78 -0.58
CA LEU A 129 12.40 2.10 -0.62
C LEU A 129 12.17 3.36 -1.46
N GLY A 130 11.15 3.32 -2.32
CA GLY A 130 10.71 4.44 -3.12
C GLY A 130 9.98 5.52 -2.31
N GLY A 131 9.65 6.63 -2.98
CA GLY A 131 8.85 7.71 -2.39
C GLY A 131 7.38 7.33 -2.17
N PRO A 132 6.63 8.18 -1.46
CA PRO A 132 5.19 8.02 -1.32
C PRO A 132 4.45 8.22 -2.65
N ALA A 133 3.25 7.67 -2.73
CA ALA A 133 2.28 7.93 -3.78
C ALA A 133 1.02 8.55 -3.16
N THR A 134 0.42 9.51 -3.88
CA THR A 134 -0.79 10.21 -3.46
C THR A 134 -1.88 10.03 -4.50
N VAL A 135 -3.11 9.81 -4.03
CA VAL A 135 -4.35 9.95 -4.80
C VAL A 135 -5.08 11.16 -4.22
N GLU A 136 -5.31 12.18 -5.06
CA GLU A 136 -6.27 13.23 -4.73
C GLU A 136 -7.67 12.74 -5.10
N ILE A 137 -8.63 12.98 -4.21
CA ILE A 137 -10.03 12.60 -4.35
C ILE A 137 -10.82 13.88 -4.55
N SER A 138 -11.32 14.09 -5.76
CA SER A 138 -12.18 15.22 -6.06
C SER A 138 -13.63 14.90 -5.74
N ASP A 139 -14.26 15.86 -5.08
CA ASP A 139 -15.69 15.92 -4.81
C ASP A 139 -16.54 15.80 -6.08
N THR A 140 -17.70 15.15 -5.97
CA THR A 140 -18.70 15.09 -7.02
C THR A 140 -19.91 15.96 -6.67
N ILE A 141 -20.53 16.56 -7.69
CA ILE A 141 -21.68 17.44 -7.46
C ILE A 141 -22.95 16.59 -7.38
N SER A 142 -23.51 16.51 -6.18
CA SER A 142 -24.79 15.88 -5.90
C SER A 142 -25.84 16.93 -5.54
N GLU A 143 -26.76 17.19 -6.48
CA GLU A 143 -27.76 18.26 -6.34
C GLU A 143 -28.77 17.97 -5.21
N VAL A 144 -29.01 18.97 -4.36
CA VAL A 144 -30.09 18.97 -3.36
C VAL A 144 -31.12 20.04 -3.73
N VAL A 145 -32.37 19.60 -3.91
CA VAL A 145 -33.50 20.48 -4.22
C VAL A 145 -34.32 20.73 -2.97
N ALA A 146 -34.53 22.00 -2.64
CA ALA A 146 -35.48 22.43 -1.61
C ALA A 146 -36.85 22.71 -2.24
N LYS A 147 -37.88 22.00 -1.77
CA LYS A 147 -39.27 22.16 -2.24
C LYS A 147 -40.14 22.76 -1.14
N LEU A 148 -40.67 23.95 -1.39
CA LEU A 148 -41.67 24.58 -0.54
C LEU A 148 -43.07 24.08 -0.91
N THR A 149 -43.85 23.69 0.10
CA THR A 149 -45.28 23.40 -0.02
C THR A 149 -46.03 24.19 1.04
N ALA A 150 -47.30 24.48 0.78
CA ALA A 150 -48.21 25.09 1.73
C ALA A 150 -49.47 24.23 1.85
N THR A 151 -50.20 24.37 2.95
CA THR A 151 -51.56 23.82 3.09
C THR A 151 -52.42 24.24 1.88
N PRO A 152 -52.97 23.30 1.09
CA PRO A 152 -53.59 23.62 -0.21
C PRO A 152 -54.77 24.59 -0.14
N SER A 153 -55.54 24.54 0.95
CA SER A 153 -56.67 25.45 1.19
C SER A 153 -56.99 25.51 2.68
N VAL A 154 -57.44 26.67 3.14
CA VAL A 154 -57.95 26.88 4.50
C VAL A 154 -59.26 27.67 4.45
N THR A 155 -60.09 27.54 5.47
CA THR A 155 -61.22 28.46 5.71
C THR A 155 -60.70 29.76 6.32
N GLU A 156 -61.44 30.86 6.21
CA GLU A 156 -61.10 32.12 6.86
C GLU A 156 -60.90 31.92 8.37
N GLY A 157 -59.77 32.41 8.90
CA GLY A 157 -59.33 32.16 10.28
C GLY A 157 -58.56 30.85 10.51
N GLY A 158 -58.36 30.03 9.47
CA GLY A 158 -57.56 28.80 9.55
C GLY A 158 -56.04 29.04 9.49
N GLU A 159 -55.27 28.08 10.01
CA GLU A 159 -53.80 28.10 10.03
C GLU A 159 -53.20 27.62 8.69
N ILE A 160 -52.23 28.36 8.15
CA ILE A 160 -51.46 27.97 6.96
C ILE A 160 -50.11 27.42 7.43
N THR A 161 -49.82 26.16 7.09
CA THR A 161 -48.50 25.56 7.34
C THR A 161 -47.67 25.56 6.08
N TYR A 162 -46.44 26.06 6.17
CA TYR A 162 -45.42 25.94 5.12
C TYR A 162 -44.46 24.81 5.49
N THR A 163 -44.17 23.93 4.54
CA THR A 163 -43.23 22.82 4.73
C THR A 163 -42.19 22.84 3.63
N ILE A 164 -40.91 22.85 4.03
CA ILE A 164 -39.78 22.70 3.13
C ILE A 164 -39.29 21.25 3.22
N THR A 165 -39.24 20.58 2.08
CA THR A 165 -38.65 19.23 1.97
C THR A 165 -37.38 19.32 1.13
N LEU A 166 -36.29 18.77 1.63
CA LEU A 166 -35.06 18.59 0.85
C LEU A 166 -35.08 17.21 0.20
N THR A 167 -34.72 17.16 -1.08
CA THR A 167 -34.62 15.91 -1.83
C THR A 167 -33.37 15.93 -2.69
N ASN A 168 -32.64 14.82 -2.69
CA ASN A 168 -31.61 14.51 -3.69
C ASN A 168 -32.18 13.43 -4.62
N LYS A 169 -31.88 13.53 -5.92
CA LYS A 169 -32.46 12.64 -6.94
C LYS A 169 -32.04 11.17 -6.78
N ASP A 170 -30.86 10.93 -6.22
CA ASP A 170 -30.28 9.60 -6.04
C ASP A 170 -30.58 9.01 -4.65
N GLY A 171 -31.30 9.76 -3.81
CA GLY A 171 -31.65 9.34 -2.46
C GLY A 171 -30.48 9.38 -1.48
N LEU A 172 -29.42 10.12 -1.79
CA LEU A 172 -28.28 10.30 -0.90
C LEU A 172 -28.71 10.97 0.42
N PRO A 173 -28.12 10.58 1.56
CA PRO A 173 -28.48 11.16 2.86
C PRO A 173 -28.22 12.66 2.91
N ILE A 174 -29.20 13.42 3.42
CA ILE A 174 -29.09 14.87 3.67
C ILE A 174 -29.18 15.08 5.18
N ASN A 175 -28.28 14.46 5.95
CA ASN A 175 -28.33 14.42 7.42
C ASN A 175 -27.08 14.96 8.12
N ASN A 176 -26.04 15.33 7.38
CA ASN A 176 -24.78 15.87 7.89
C ASN A 176 -24.65 17.37 7.59
N HIS A 177 -25.65 18.16 7.98
CA HIS A 177 -25.65 19.62 7.78
C HIS A 177 -25.99 20.37 9.06
N SER A 178 -25.47 21.60 9.19
CA SER A 178 -25.93 22.55 10.22
C SER A 178 -27.34 23.07 9.90
N GLU A 179 -27.92 23.85 10.80
CA GLU A 179 -29.22 24.49 10.54
C GLU A 179 -29.22 25.26 9.21
N LEU A 180 -30.33 25.13 8.47
CA LEU A 180 -30.55 25.80 7.20
C LEU A 180 -31.54 26.94 7.38
N TYR A 181 -31.22 28.09 6.80
CA TYR A 181 -32.04 29.29 6.89
C TYR A 181 -32.74 29.51 5.55
N PHE A 182 -34.07 29.54 5.59
CA PHE A 182 -34.90 29.85 4.43
C PHE A 182 -35.55 31.21 4.64
N LYS A 183 -35.45 32.06 3.62
CA LYS A 183 -36.20 33.31 3.57
C LYS A 183 -37.42 33.10 2.66
N LEU A 184 -38.60 33.25 3.24
CA LEU A 184 -39.88 33.17 2.55
C LEU A 184 -40.38 34.56 2.13
#